data_AF-A0A9P1DER1-F1
#
_entry.id   AF-A0A9P1DER1-F1
#
_cell.length_a   1.000
_cell.length_b   1.000
_cell.length_c   1.000
_cell.angle_alpha   90.00
_cell.angle_beta   90.00
_cell.angle_gamma   90.00
#
_symmetry.space_group_name_H-M   'P 1'
#
loop_
_entity.id
_entity.type
_entity.pdbx_description
1 polymer ?
#
loop_
_entity_poly.entity_id
_entity_poly.type
_entity_poly.pdbx_seq_one_letter_code
_entity_poly.pdbx_strand_id
1 'polypeptide(L)'
;MPHVFQEKASSLSSVSPSPRLAFEVIVLEVVRHLRVLDLGSGSGCMATLLARLVEGRGHVLALEHIEELVQLAERNVAKHHQELVPEILEMRCQDGRSFDGFDGGDAFHLVHCGAALERVEDWLVALLIPGGRAVAPLGPTDAPQWLCSIDLLQDGSVEVTRHLRVLYVPMTSETHQRNRGEEWDEVVARCVENSAHLTS
;
A
#
# COMPACT_ATOMS: atom_id res chain seq x y z
N MET A 1 18.65 16.35 11.15
CA MET A 1 17.18 16.53 11.17
C MET A 1 16.57 15.25 11.70
N PRO A 2 15.52 15.26 12.53
CA PRO A 2 15.10 14.03 13.20
C PRO A 2 14.40 13.07 12.23
N HIS A 3 14.50 11.78 12.55
CA HIS A 3 13.81 10.66 11.91
C HIS A 3 12.30 10.90 11.86
N VAL A 4 11.68 10.68 10.69
CA VAL A 4 10.26 11.00 10.39
C VAL A 4 9.26 10.03 11.05
N PHE A 5 9.74 8.97 11.73
CA PHE A 5 8.89 7.90 12.23
C PHE A 5 9.27 7.53 13.67
N GLN A 6 8.30 7.52 14.58
CA GLN A 6 8.43 6.90 15.91
C GLN A 6 7.54 5.67 16.03
N GLU A 7 8.07 4.59 16.60
CA GLU A 7 7.30 3.42 16.99
C GLU A 7 6.40 3.72 18.20
N LYS A 8 5.12 3.36 18.10
CA LYS A 8 4.31 3.06 19.28
C LYS A 8 4.19 1.55 19.42
N ALA A 9 4.85 1.01 20.43
CA ALA A 9 4.59 -0.35 20.87
C ALA A 9 3.19 -0.42 21.50
N SER A 10 2.26 -1.10 20.85
CA SER A 10 1.05 -1.60 21.51
C SER A 10 0.88 -3.08 21.21
N SER A 11 0.90 -3.86 22.29
CA SER A 11 0.67 -5.29 22.34
C SER A 11 -0.63 -5.68 21.62
N LEU A 12 -0.57 -6.51 20.57
CA LEU A 12 -1.77 -7.06 19.94
C LEU A 12 -1.62 -8.55 19.65
N SER A 13 -2.50 -9.31 20.31
CA SER A 13 -2.84 -10.70 20.04
C SER A 13 -3.73 -10.79 18.79
N SER A 14 -3.25 -11.54 17.81
CA SER A 14 -3.96 -12.23 16.71
C SER A 14 -5.40 -11.79 16.37
N VAL A 15 -5.55 -10.92 15.36
CA VAL A 15 -6.75 -10.85 14.50
C VAL A 15 -6.30 -10.43 13.09
N SER A 16 -6.80 -11.15 12.07
CA SER A 16 -6.83 -10.89 10.60
C SER A 16 -6.06 -9.68 10.01
N PRO A 17 -5.37 -9.81 8.86
CA PRO A 17 -4.62 -8.74 8.17
C PRO A 17 -5.59 -7.68 7.60
N SER A 18 -6.18 -6.87 8.47
CA SER A 18 -7.04 -5.76 8.07
C SER A 18 -6.18 -4.55 7.70
N PRO A 19 -6.64 -3.68 6.77
CA PRO A 19 -6.01 -2.39 6.43
C PRO A 19 -5.65 -1.54 7.67
N ARG A 20 -6.40 -1.72 8.75
CA ARG A 20 -6.22 -1.04 10.03
C ARG A 20 -4.84 -1.24 10.64
N LEU A 21 -4.25 -2.42 10.50
CA LEU A 21 -2.98 -2.77 11.14
C LEU A 21 -1.77 -2.22 10.36
N ALA A 22 -1.86 -2.20 9.02
CA ALA A 22 -0.89 -1.51 8.19
C ALA A 22 -0.94 0.01 8.43
N PHE A 23 -2.14 0.56 8.63
CA PHE A 23 -2.32 1.97 8.99
C PHE A 23 -1.66 2.34 10.33
N GLU A 24 -1.65 1.44 11.33
CA GLU A 24 -0.99 1.68 12.63
C GLU A 24 0.55 1.73 12.53
N VAL A 25 1.15 1.03 11.56
CA VAL A 25 2.60 1.11 11.27
C VAL A 25 2.94 2.41 10.51
N ILE A 26 1.96 2.99 9.81
CA ILE A 26 2.08 4.25 9.08
C ILE A 26 1.86 5.42 10.05
N VAL A 27 2.87 5.71 10.87
CA VAL A 27 2.89 6.94 11.70
C VAL A 27 3.67 8.01 10.95
N LEU A 28 2.98 8.80 10.13
CA LEU A 28 3.58 9.96 9.45
C LEU A 28 3.80 11.10 10.45
N GLU A 29 5.05 11.49 10.72
CA GLU A 29 5.30 12.85 11.23
C GLU A 29 4.92 13.89 10.16
N VAL A 30 4.42 15.02 10.65
CA VAL A 30 3.65 16.02 9.89
C VAL A 30 4.55 16.75 8.88
N VAL A 31 4.58 16.25 7.64
CA VAL A 31 5.19 16.93 6.48
C VAL A 31 4.07 17.48 5.58
N ARG A 32 4.27 18.67 5.01
CA ARG A 32 3.41 19.22 3.94
C ARG A 32 3.94 18.76 2.58
N HIS A 33 3.06 18.59 1.59
CA HIS A 33 3.35 18.05 0.26
C HIS A 33 3.74 16.57 0.25
N LEU A 34 3.08 15.78 1.10
CA LEU A 34 3.27 14.34 1.14
C LEU A 34 2.92 13.69 -0.20
N ARG A 35 3.80 12.81 -0.65
CA ARG A 35 3.59 11.95 -1.82
C ARG A 35 3.54 10.53 -1.33
N VAL A 36 2.38 9.89 -1.50
CA VAL A 36 2.13 8.54 -1.04
C VAL A 36 1.82 7.65 -2.24
N LEU A 37 2.38 6.45 -2.24
CA LEU A 37 2.10 5.42 -3.22
C LEU A 37 1.42 4.23 -2.55
N ASP A 38 0.32 3.75 -3.12
CA ASP A 38 -0.35 2.51 -2.74
C ASP A 38 -0.21 1.49 -3.86
N LEU A 39 0.59 0.44 -3.66
CA LEU A 39 0.84 -0.62 -4.63
C LEU A 39 -0.08 -1.81 -4.37
N GLY A 40 -0.85 -2.23 -5.37
CA GLY A 40 -1.86 -3.29 -5.22
C GLY A 40 -3.08 -2.77 -4.46
N SER A 41 -3.65 -1.67 -4.94
CA SER A 41 -4.73 -0.94 -4.25
C SER A 41 -6.05 -1.73 -4.17
N GLY A 42 -6.24 -2.76 -5.00
CA GLY A 42 -7.36 -3.70 -4.93
C GLY A 42 -8.72 -3.01 -4.94
N SER A 43 -9.48 -3.10 -3.84
CA SER A 43 -10.80 -2.48 -3.71
C SER A 43 -10.79 -0.97 -3.43
N GLY A 44 -9.61 -0.36 -3.30
CA GLY A 44 -9.42 1.06 -3.01
C GLY A 44 -9.53 1.43 -1.53
N CYS A 45 -9.72 0.47 -0.62
CA CYS A 45 -9.91 0.74 0.81
C CYS A 45 -8.68 1.42 1.43
N MET A 46 -7.48 0.87 1.23
CA MET A 46 -6.25 1.47 1.78
C MET A 46 -5.93 2.82 1.12
N ALA A 47 -5.99 2.89 -0.22
CA ALA A 47 -5.85 4.13 -0.97
C ALA A 47 -6.74 5.26 -0.41
N THR A 48 -7.99 4.97 -0.09
CA THR A 48 -8.94 5.93 0.52
C THR A 48 -8.49 6.37 1.90
N LEU A 49 -8.07 5.44 2.76
CA LEU A 49 -7.58 5.75 4.11
C LEU A 49 -6.32 6.63 4.07
N LEU A 50 -5.40 6.33 3.16
CA LEU A 50 -4.20 7.13 2.92
C LEU A 50 -4.58 8.53 2.41
N ALA A 51 -5.54 8.62 1.49
CA ALA A 51 -6.00 9.89 0.93
C ALA A 51 -6.61 10.79 2.01
N ARG A 52 -7.44 10.21 2.89
CA ARG A 52 -7.96 10.91 4.08
C ARG A 52 -6.87 11.36 5.04
N LEU A 53 -5.84 10.55 5.22
CA LEU A 53 -4.72 10.90 6.10
C LEU A 53 -3.95 12.12 5.56
N VAL A 54 -3.77 12.22 4.24
CA VAL A 54 -2.99 13.29 3.61
C VAL A 54 -3.83 14.45 3.07
N GLU A 55 -5.15 14.44 3.27
CA GLU A 55 -6.08 15.47 2.81
C GLU A 55 -5.60 16.89 3.22
N GLY A 56 -5.52 17.80 2.25
CA GLY A 56 -5.00 19.17 2.43
C GLY A 56 -3.48 19.27 2.65
N ARG A 57 -2.73 18.16 2.62
CA ARG A 57 -1.29 18.11 2.91
C ARG A 57 -0.49 17.28 1.91
N GLY A 58 -1.13 16.56 0.99
CA GLY A 58 -0.44 15.68 0.06
C GLY A 58 -1.38 15.04 -0.95
N HIS A 59 -0.85 14.07 -1.68
CA HIS A 59 -1.57 13.25 -2.64
C HIS A 59 -1.18 11.78 -2.51
N VAL A 60 -2.08 10.92 -2.95
CA VAL A 60 -1.93 9.47 -3.04
C VAL A 60 -2.06 9.07 -4.49
N LEU A 61 -1.09 8.30 -4.98
CA LEU A 61 -1.20 7.54 -6.21
C LEU A 61 -1.43 6.07 -5.85
N ALA A 62 -2.50 5.49 -6.37
CA ALA A 62 -2.86 4.10 -6.15
C ALA A 62 -2.71 3.31 -7.45
N LEU A 63 -1.85 2.29 -7.45
CA LEU A 63 -1.55 1.45 -8.60
C LEU A 63 -2.14 0.06 -8.40
N GLU A 64 -2.79 -0.46 -9.43
CA GLU A 64 -3.32 -1.81 -9.49
C GLU A 64 -3.15 -2.32 -10.92
N HIS A 65 -2.68 -3.54 -11.12
CA HIS A 65 -2.39 -4.06 -12.47
C HIS A 65 -3.57 -4.78 -13.13
N ILE A 66 -4.71 -4.89 -12.42
CA ILE A 66 -5.95 -5.49 -12.92
C ILE A 66 -7.00 -4.38 -13.09
N GLU A 67 -7.35 -4.11 -14.35
CA GLU A 67 -8.29 -3.06 -14.75
C GLU A 67 -9.65 -3.17 -14.03
N GLU A 68 -10.18 -4.38 -13.86
CA GLU A 68 -11.47 -4.61 -13.20
C GLU A 68 -11.45 -4.21 -11.72
N LEU A 69 -10.29 -4.33 -11.06
CA LEU A 69 -10.09 -3.91 -9.67
C LEU A 69 -9.95 -2.39 -9.56
N VAL A 70 -9.27 -1.74 -10.51
CA VAL A 70 -9.23 -0.27 -10.58
C VAL A 70 -10.64 0.30 -10.68
N GLN A 71 -11.45 -0.21 -11.61
CA GLN A 71 -12.83 0.25 -11.78
C GLN A 71 -13.70 -0.04 -10.54
N LEU A 72 -13.42 -1.15 -9.83
CA LEU A 72 -14.08 -1.44 -8.55
C LEU A 72 -13.69 -0.41 -7.48
N ALA A 73 -12.40 -0.09 -7.37
CA ALA A 73 -11.89 0.90 -6.44
C ALA A 73 -12.49 2.28 -6.70
N GLU A 74 -12.51 2.73 -7.96
CA GLU A 74 -13.13 3.99 -8.36
C GLU A 74 -14.61 4.05 -7.97
N ARG A 75 -15.37 2.97 -8.24
CA ARG A 75 -16.78 2.87 -7.83
C ARG A 75 -16.94 2.91 -6.31
N ASN A 76 -16.05 2.27 -5.56
CA ASN A 76 -16.12 2.27 -4.10
C ASN A 76 -15.84 3.65 -3.51
N VAL A 77 -14.84 4.35 -4.04
CA VAL A 77 -14.50 5.71 -3.62
C VAL A 77 -15.59 6.69 -4.00
N ALA A 78 -16.13 6.61 -5.22
CA ALA A 78 -17.21 7.49 -5.68
C ALA A 78 -18.48 7.41 -4.82
N LYS A 79 -18.74 6.28 -4.14
CA LYS A 79 -19.92 6.14 -3.27
C LYS A 79 -19.88 7.00 -2.01
N HIS A 80 -18.69 7.21 -1.43
CA HIS A 80 -18.57 7.78 -0.08
C HIS A 80 -17.52 8.90 0.05
N HIS A 81 -16.60 9.00 -0.92
CA HIS A 81 -15.40 9.84 -0.83
C HIS A 81 -15.02 10.45 -2.18
N GLN A 82 -16.02 10.81 -3.00
CA GLN A 82 -15.79 11.34 -4.35
C GLN A 82 -14.95 12.62 -4.34
N GLU A 83 -15.03 13.42 -3.28
CA GLU A 83 -14.25 14.65 -3.11
C GLU A 83 -12.74 14.42 -2.98
N LEU A 84 -12.29 13.19 -2.72
CA LEU A 84 -10.86 12.86 -2.72
C LEU A 84 -10.29 12.74 -4.14
N VAL A 85 -11.13 12.48 -5.15
CA VAL A 85 -10.69 12.20 -6.52
C VAL A 85 -10.97 13.40 -7.44
N PRO A 86 -10.05 13.77 -8.36
CA PRO A 86 -8.71 13.23 -8.55
C PRO A 86 -7.62 13.98 -7.78
N GLU A 87 -7.96 15.06 -7.07
CA GLU A 87 -6.96 16.00 -6.54
C GLU A 87 -6.09 15.41 -5.41
N ILE A 88 -6.67 14.57 -4.54
CA ILE A 88 -5.96 13.97 -3.41
C ILE A 88 -5.63 12.50 -3.68
N LEU A 89 -6.50 11.78 -4.38
CA LEU A 89 -6.35 10.38 -4.73
C LEU A 89 -6.47 10.19 -6.23
N GLU A 90 -5.40 9.70 -6.83
CA GLU A 90 -5.35 9.25 -8.21
C GLU A 90 -5.24 7.72 -8.25
N MET A 91 -6.04 7.07 -9.09
CA MET A 91 -5.99 5.62 -9.31
C MET A 91 -5.53 5.34 -10.75
N ARG A 92 -4.64 4.37 -10.94
CA ARG A 92 -4.14 3.97 -12.25
C ARG A 92 -4.04 2.46 -12.40
N CYS A 93 -4.41 1.99 -13.59
CA CYS A 93 -4.13 0.63 -14.04
C CYS A 93 -2.67 0.52 -14.48
N GLN A 94 -1.80 0.02 -13.61
CA GLN A 94 -0.37 -0.08 -13.87
C GLN A 94 0.31 -1.12 -12.96
N ASP A 95 1.30 -1.85 -13.50
CA ASP A 95 2.16 -2.73 -12.72
C ASP A 95 3.17 -1.92 -11.90
N GLY A 96 2.95 -1.89 -10.58
CA GLY A 96 3.78 -1.18 -9.62
C GLY A 96 5.26 -1.58 -9.60
N ARG A 97 5.62 -2.79 -10.08
CA ARG A 97 7.02 -3.25 -10.16
C ARG A 97 7.79 -2.61 -11.31
N SER A 98 7.07 -2.13 -12.32
CA SER A 98 7.62 -1.43 -13.49
C SER A 98 7.47 0.09 -13.40
N PHE A 99 6.89 0.58 -12.30
CA PHE A 99 6.66 2.00 -12.11
C PHE A 99 7.97 2.72 -11.78
N ASP A 100 8.25 3.78 -12.50
CA ASP A 100 9.47 4.59 -12.42
C ASP A 100 9.27 5.94 -11.72
N GLY A 101 8.08 6.17 -11.15
CA GLY A 101 7.74 7.39 -10.41
C GLY A 101 6.85 8.34 -11.21
N PHE A 102 6.73 9.60 -10.75
CA PHE A 102 6.05 10.64 -11.52
C PHE A 102 6.90 11.10 -12.70
N ASP A 103 6.23 11.53 -13.79
CA ASP A 103 6.85 12.25 -14.90
C ASP A 103 7.71 13.40 -14.36
N GLY A 104 9.04 13.22 -14.33
CA GLY A 104 9.98 14.17 -13.72
C GLY A 104 10.93 13.60 -12.65
N GLY A 105 10.80 12.32 -12.28
CA GLY A 105 11.77 11.63 -11.41
C GLY A 105 11.52 11.84 -9.91
N ASP A 106 10.30 12.14 -9.51
CA ASP A 106 9.93 12.41 -8.13
C ASP A 106 9.50 11.15 -7.37
N ALA A 107 10.28 10.75 -6.37
CA ALA A 107 10.03 9.61 -5.48
C ALA A 107 9.05 9.94 -4.32
N PHE A 108 8.67 8.94 -3.54
CA PHE A 108 7.60 8.99 -2.53
C PHE A 108 8.13 9.11 -1.10
N HIS A 109 7.34 9.78 -0.26
CA HIS A 109 7.59 9.86 1.18
C HIS A 109 7.15 8.57 1.87
N LEU A 110 6.08 7.97 1.38
CA LEU A 110 5.50 6.73 1.87
C LEU A 110 5.11 5.83 0.71
N VAL A 111 5.49 4.56 0.77
CA VAL A 111 4.98 3.52 -0.13
C VAL A 111 4.31 2.43 0.70
N HIS A 112 3.02 2.21 0.50
CA HIS A 112 2.33 1.03 1.01
C HIS A 112 2.33 -0.04 -0.07
N CYS A 113 2.67 -1.28 0.30
CA CYS A 113 2.59 -2.43 -0.58
C CYS A 113 1.51 -3.39 -0.07
N GLY A 114 0.37 -3.41 -0.75
CA GLY A 114 -0.78 -4.27 -0.50
C GLY A 114 -0.59 -5.73 -0.95
N ALA A 115 0.62 -6.11 -1.34
CA ALA A 115 0.98 -7.46 -1.77
C ALA A 115 2.36 -7.87 -1.20
N ALA A 116 2.54 -9.17 -0.95
CA ALA A 116 3.74 -9.71 -0.34
C ALA A 116 4.92 -9.78 -1.31
N LEU A 117 6.11 -9.42 -0.83
CA LEU A 117 7.39 -9.58 -1.50
C LEU A 117 8.22 -10.65 -0.79
N GLU A 118 9.03 -11.41 -1.52
CA GLU A 118 9.91 -12.40 -0.87
C GLU A 118 11.06 -11.75 -0.08
N ARG A 119 11.52 -10.59 -0.55
CA ARG A 119 12.58 -9.78 0.04
C ARG A 119 12.36 -8.31 -0.33
N VAL A 120 13.17 -7.42 0.25
CA VAL A 120 13.22 -6.03 -0.23
C VAL A 120 13.80 -6.01 -1.64
N GLU A 121 13.11 -5.33 -2.56
CA GLU A 121 13.51 -5.21 -3.96
C GLU A 121 14.06 -3.80 -4.24
N ASP A 122 15.07 -3.71 -5.09
CA ASP A 122 15.75 -2.44 -5.42
C ASP A 122 14.78 -1.42 -6.04
N TRP A 123 13.84 -1.88 -6.86
CA TRP A 123 12.82 -1.01 -7.46
C TRP A 123 11.90 -0.38 -6.40
N LEU A 124 11.62 -1.09 -5.30
CA LEU A 124 10.81 -0.54 -4.20
C LEU A 124 11.57 0.56 -3.46
N VAL A 125 12.87 0.35 -3.23
CA VAL A 125 13.74 1.34 -2.60
C VAL A 125 13.91 2.58 -3.49
N ALA A 126 14.01 2.39 -4.80
CA ALA A 126 14.11 3.49 -5.77
C ALA A 126 12.88 4.41 -5.80
N LEU A 127 11.72 3.90 -5.36
CA LEU A 127 10.50 4.69 -5.21
C LEU A 127 10.50 5.56 -3.95
N LEU A 128 11.48 5.45 -3.05
CA LEU A 128 11.55 6.25 -1.83
C LEU A 128 12.47 7.45 -1.98
N ILE A 129 12.06 8.59 -1.43
CA ILE A 129 13.01 9.68 -1.16
C ILE A 129 13.95 9.28 0.00
N PRO A 130 15.15 9.87 0.10
CA PRO A 130 15.93 9.81 1.33
C PRO A 130 15.11 10.32 2.53
N GLY A 131 14.99 9.52 3.58
CA GLY A 131 14.11 9.72 4.73
C GLY A 131 12.68 9.17 4.57
N GLY A 132 12.36 8.57 3.43
CA GLY A 132 11.07 7.93 3.15
C GLY A 132 10.97 6.51 3.70
N ARG A 133 9.75 5.99 3.74
CA ARG A 133 9.45 4.65 4.25
C ARG A 133 8.56 3.87 3.30
N ALA A 134 8.87 2.59 3.10
CA ALA A 134 7.92 1.62 2.58
C ALA A 134 7.36 0.73 3.70
N VAL A 135 6.11 0.31 3.58
CA VAL A 135 5.48 -0.69 4.43
C VAL A 135 5.04 -1.85 3.55
N ALA A 136 5.60 -3.03 3.77
CA ALA A 136 5.38 -4.19 2.91
C ALA A 136 5.39 -5.51 3.70
N PRO A 137 4.58 -6.50 3.33
CA PRO A 137 4.73 -7.88 3.78
C PRO A 137 5.98 -8.49 3.13
N LEU A 138 6.93 -8.96 3.95
CA LEU A 138 8.14 -9.64 3.51
C LEU A 138 8.13 -11.10 3.97
N GLY A 139 8.23 -12.04 3.03
CA GLY A 139 8.31 -13.46 3.32
C GLY A 139 7.91 -14.34 2.14
N PRO A 140 8.02 -15.66 2.28
CA PRO A 140 7.69 -16.60 1.21
C PRO A 140 6.25 -16.44 0.71
N THR A 141 6.06 -16.65 -0.60
CA THR A 141 4.75 -16.74 -1.23
C THR A 141 3.94 -17.89 -0.60
N ASP A 142 2.65 -17.68 -0.38
CA ASP A 142 1.70 -18.68 0.14
C ASP A 142 2.04 -19.25 1.54
N ALA A 143 2.83 -18.50 2.30
CA ALA A 143 3.15 -18.78 3.69
C ALA A 143 3.13 -17.47 4.50
N PRO A 144 2.98 -17.51 5.84
CA PRO A 144 2.83 -16.27 6.59
C PRO A 144 4.08 -15.39 6.50
N GLN A 145 3.90 -14.11 6.19
CA GLN A 145 4.97 -13.11 6.04
C GLN A 145 5.12 -12.27 7.31
N TRP A 146 6.14 -11.42 7.35
CA TRP A 146 6.25 -10.33 8.32
C TRP A 146 5.81 -9.02 7.66
N LEU A 147 4.90 -8.28 8.28
CA LEU A 147 4.69 -6.89 7.91
C LEU A 147 5.90 -6.09 8.41
N CYS A 148 6.60 -5.43 7.49
CA CYS A 148 7.84 -4.72 7.75
C CYS A 148 7.72 -3.24 7.38
N SER A 149 8.43 -2.39 8.11
CA SER A 149 8.82 -1.07 7.60
C SER A 149 10.21 -1.15 7.00
N ILE A 150 10.40 -0.48 5.88
CA ILE A 150 11.65 -0.40 5.12
C ILE A 150 11.97 1.09 5.01
N ASP A 151 12.97 1.55 5.75
CA ASP A 151 13.35 2.96 5.83
C ASP A 151 14.56 3.21 4.94
N LEU A 152 14.45 4.17 4.02
CA LEU A 152 15.59 4.69 3.28
C LEU A 152 16.16 5.87 4.06
N LEU A 153 17.33 5.69 4.68
CA LEU A 153 17.97 6.72 5.49
C LEU A 153 18.56 7.84 4.64
N GLN A 154 18.87 8.98 5.27
CA GLN A 154 19.44 10.14 4.55
C GLN A 154 20.82 9.86 3.94
N ASP A 155 21.56 8.91 4.49
CA ASP A 155 22.87 8.47 3.97
C ASP A 155 22.75 7.43 2.84
N GLY A 156 21.52 7.07 2.46
CA GLY A 156 21.22 6.08 1.43
C GLY A 156 21.22 4.63 1.91
N SER A 157 21.47 4.37 3.20
CA SER A 157 21.35 3.02 3.76
C SER A 157 19.87 2.63 3.96
N VAL A 158 19.60 1.32 3.92
CA VAL A 158 18.24 0.77 4.07
C VAL A 158 18.14 0.00 5.38
N GLU A 159 17.18 0.37 6.22
CA GLU A 159 16.86 -0.33 7.47
C GLU A 159 15.51 -1.04 7.35
N VAL A 160 15.42 -2.26 7.91
CA VAL A 160 14.20 -3.08 7.86
C VAL A 160 13.79 -3.49 9.27
N THR A 161 12.59 -3.09 9.67
CA THR A 161 12.01 -3.43 10.98
C THR A 161 10.80 -4.34 10.80
N ARG A 162 10.75 -5.44 11.54
CA ARG A 162 9.64 -6.42 11.53
C ARG A 162 8.64 -6.08 12.61
N HIS A 163 7.36 -5.99 12.25
CA HIS A 163 6.28 -5.63 13.18
C HIS A 163 5.49 -6.85 13.63
N LEU A 164 4.81 -7.53 12.71
CA LEU A 164 3.89 -8.63 13.04
C LEU A 164 3.71 -9.62 11.90
N ARG A 165 3.16 -10.81 12.19
CA ARG A 165 2.90 -11.85 11.17
C ARG A 165 1.58 -11.60 10.43
N VAL A 166 1.64 -11.61 9.11
CA VAL A 166 0.50 -11.39 8.21
C VAL A 166 0.41 -12.47 7.13
N LEU A 167 -0.68 -12.47 6.38
CA LEU A 167 -0.84 -13.29 5.18
C LEU A 167 -1.43 -12.42 4.07
N TYR A 168 -0.62 -12.12 3.06
CA TYR A 168 -0.96 -11.29 1.92
C TYR A 168 -0.88 -12.09 0.63
N VAL A 169 -1.63 -11.63 -0.39
CA VAL A 169 -1.48 -12.11 -1.77
C VAL A 169 -0.10 -11.71 -2.29
N PRO A 170 0.55 -12.52 -3.14
CA PRO A 170 1.90 -12.22 -3.63
C PRO A 170 1.91 -11.07 -4.64
N MET A 171 2.95 -10.26 -4.59
CA MET A 171 3.29 -9.28 -5.62
C MET A 171 3.80 -10.04 -6.86
N THR A 172 2.98 -10.14 -7.90
CA THR A 172 3.23 -11.03 -9.05
C THR A 172 2.74 -10.41 -10.36
N SER A 173 2.86 -11.11 -11.50
CA SER A 173 2.29 -10.62 -12.76
C SER A 173 0.79 -10.83 -12.80
N GLU A 174 0.08 -9.96 -13.52
CA GLU A 174 -1.35 -10.10 -13.78
C GLU A 174 -1.69 -11.52 -14.28
N THR A 175 -0.93 -12.02 -15.26
CA THR A 175 -1.10 -13.39 -15.80
C THR A 175 -0.96 -14.45 -14.70
N HIS A 176 0.07 -14.35 -13.85
CA HIS A 176 0.23 -15.30 -12.75
C HIS A 176 -0.91 -15.19 -11.75
N GLN A 177 -1.32 -13.97 -11.38
CA GLN A 177 -2.42 -13.73 -10.44
C GLN A 177 -3.74 -14.30 -10.95
N ARG A 178 -4.08 -14.07 -12.23
CA ARG A 178 -5.27 -14.66 -12.86
C ARG A 178 -5.18 -16.18 -12.98
N ASN A 179 -3.98 -16.73 -13.22
CA ASN A 179 -3.75 -18.17 -13.38
C ASN A 179 -3.59 -18.94 -12.07
N ARG A 180 -3.63 -18.29 -10.90
CA ARG A 180 -3.67 -18.98 -9.61
C ARG A 180 -4.96 -19.82 -9.41
N GLY A 181 -5.91 -19.73 -10.35
CA GLY A 181 -6.93 -20.75 -10.65
C GLY A 181 -8.33 -20.44 -10.09
N GLU A 182 -9.35 -20.83 -10.88
CA GLU A 182 -10.81 -21.09 -10.71
C GLU A 182 -11.65 -20.48 -9.54
N GLU A 183 -11.06 -19.92 -8.48
CA GLU A 183 -11.71 -19.18 -7.38
C GLU A 183 -11.48 -17.65 -7.48
N TRP A 184 -10.96 -17.10 -8.59
CA TRP A 184 -10.69 -15.65 -8.69
C TRP A 184 -11.96 -14.81 -8.52
N ASP A 185 -13.07 -15.25 -9.11
CA ASP A 185 -14.38 -14.62 -8.90
C ASP A 185 -14.80 -14.67 -7.42
N GLU A 186 -14.45 -15.74 -6.68
CA GLU A 186 -14.71 -15.87 -5.24
C GLU A 186 -13.78 -15.02 -4.38
N VAL A 187 -12.52 -14.85 -4.78
CA VAL A 187 -11.57 -13.94 -4.12
C VAL A 187 -12.00 -12.49 -4.33
N VAL A 188 -12.39 -12.11 -5.55
CA VAL A 188 -12.97 -10.79 -5.84
C VAL A 188 -14.28 -10.61 -5.08
N ALA A 189 -15.18 -11.61 -5.07
CA ALA A 189 -16.42 -11.57 -4.31
C ALA A 189 -16.16 -11.40 -2.81
N ARG A 190 -15.17 -12.10 -2.24
CA ARG A 190 -14.78 -11.99 -0.83
C ARG A 190 -14.15 -10.63 -0.52
N CYS A 191 -13.37 -10.07 -1.43
CA CYS A 191 -12.86 -8.70 -1.31
C CYS A 191 -14.01 -7.67 -1.36
N VAL A 192 -15.01 -7.88 -2.21
CA VAL A 192 -16.23 -7.06 -2.30
C VAL A 192 -17.07 -7.17 -1.02
N GLU A 193 -17.33 -8.39 -0.52
CA GLU A 193 -18.06 -8.64 0.73
C GLU A 193 -17.34 -8.03 1.93
N ASN A 194 -16.03 -8.27 2.08
CA ASN A 194 -15.25 -7.71 3.19
C ASN A 194 -15.18 -6.18 3.16
N SER A 195 -15.24 -5.57 1.97
CA SER A 195 -15.25 -4.11 1.83
C SER A 195 -16.61 -3.50 2.21
N ALA A 196 -17.72 -4.24 2.08
CA ALA A 196 -19.06 -3.76 2.41
C ALA A 196 -19.29 -3.53 3.91
N HIS A 197 -18.48 -4.16 4.77
CA HIS A 197 -18.58 -4.05 6.24
C HIS A 197 -17.60 -3.04 6.85
N LEU A 198 -16.71 -2.45 6.06
CA LEU A 198 -15.71 -1.48 6.52
C LEU A 198 -16.14 -0.01 6.31
N THR A 199 -17.32 0.21 5.71
CA THR A 199 -17.88 1.54 5.41
C THR A 199 -19.21 1.84 6.13
N SER A 200 -19.54 1.07 7.18
CA SER A 200 -20.68 1.34 8.08
C SER A 200 -20.25 2.02 9.37
#